data_AF-A0A8X6FH48-F1
#
_entry.id   AF-A0A8X6FH48-F1
#
_cell.length_a   1.000
_cell.length_b   1.000
_cell.length_c   1.000
_cell.angle_alpha   90.00
_cell.angle_beta   90.00
_cell.angle_gamma   90.00
#
_symmetry.space_group_name_H-M   'P 1'
#
loop_
_entity.id
_entity.type
_entity.pdbx_description
1 polymer ?
#
loop_
_entity_poly.entity_id
_entity_poly.type
_entity_poly.pdbx_seq_one_letter_code
_entity_poly.pdbx_strand_id
1 'polypeptide(L)'
;MFGWVVAGKLNVKNKEPNELYSHFLSTENDLKTDSLLQRFWETEELSVKKQFLSDEELFCEDHFQSTFKYNDQGRFIVKLPIYGDTSRLGNTKGIATSRLLAMEKRFEVDKNFERQYKIL
;
A
#
# COMPACT_ATOMS: atom_id res chain seq x y z
N MET A 1 14.26 -7.57 -10.92
CA MET A 1 13.42 -7.65 -12.13
C MET A 1 12.14 -8.38 -11.74
N PHE A 2 10.99 -7.72 -11.78
CA PHE A 2 9.70 -8.35 -11.44
C PHE A 2 9.11 -8.97 -12.71
N GLY A 3 8.81 -10.26 -12.68
CA GLY A 3 8.20 -10.98 -13.80
C GLY A 3 6.68 -10.77 -13.85
N TRP A 4 6.10 -10.86 -15.04
CA TRP A 4 4.65 -10.86 -15.23
C TRP A 4 4.11 -12.28 -15.06
N VAL A 5 3.10 -12.46 -14.22
CA VAL A 5 2.40 -13.75 -14.07
C VAL A 5 1.06 -13.65 -14.80
N VAL A 6 0.93 -14.36 -15.92
CA VAL A 6 -0.36 -14.52 -16.60
C VAL A 6 -1.06 -15.74 -16.00
N ALA A 7 -2.14 -15.50 -15.24
CA ALA A 7 -2.95 -16.56 -14.63
C ALA A 7 -4.34 -16.61 -15.26
N GLY A 8 -4.78 -17.79 -15.67
CA GLY A 8 -6.11 -17.99 -16.28
C GLY A 8 -6.51 -19.45 -16.34
N LYS A 9 -7.82 -19.73 -16.33
CA LYS A 9 -8.35 -21.09 -16.41
C LYS A 9 -8.32 -21.57 -17.87
N LEU A 10 -7.43 -22.52 -18.16
CA LEU A 10 -7.38 -23.20 -19.46
C LEU A 10 -8.45 -24.31 -19.51
N ASN A 11 -9.45 -24.16 -20.37
CA ASN A 11 -10.41 -25.23 -20.67
C ASN A 11 -9.74 -26.27 -21.59
N VAL A 12 -8.96 -27.16 -20.98
CA VAL A 12 -8.39 -28.30 -21.70
C VAL A 12 -9.46 -29.39 -21.82
N LYS A 13 -9.87 -29.71 -23.05
CA LYS A 13 -10.77 -30.86 -23.29
C LYS A 13 -10.00 -32.14 -22.97
N ASN A 14 -10.52 -32.93 -22.02
CA ASN A 14 -9.95 -34.16 -21.42
C ASN A 14 -8.98 -33.94 -20.25
N LYS A 15 -9.47 -33.54 -19.06
CA LYS A 15 -8.71 -33.65 -17.80
C LYS A 15 -9.56 -34.12 -16.62
N GLU A 16 -8.93 -34.95 -15.78
CA GLU A 16 -9.36 -35.35 -14.45
C GLU A 16 -9.47 -34.13 -13.50
N PRO A 17 -10.35 -34.15 -12.47
CA PRO A 17 -10.83 -32.93 -11.81
C PRO A 17 -9.84 -32.15 -10.93
N ASN A 18 -8.56 -32.55 -10.80
CA ASN A 18 -7.75 -32.14 -9.65
C ASN A 18 -6.31 -31.66 -9.93
N GLU A 19 -5.98 -31.30 -11.16
CA GLU A 19 -4.63 -30.84 -11.51
C GLU A 19 -4.62 -29.35 -11.90
N LEU A 20 -3.97 -28.53 -11.07
CA LEU A 20 -3.71 -27.12 -11.35
C LEU A 20 -2.40 -27.01 -12.12
N TYR A 21 -2.47 -26.57 -13.38
CA TYR A 21 -1.30 -26.37 -14.22
C TYR A 21 -0.91 -24.89 -14.17
N SER A 22 0.31 -24.60 -13.71
CA SER A 22 0.94 -23.29 -13.84
C SER A 22 1.95 -23.35 -14.97
N HIS A 23 1.76 -22.52 -16.01
CA HIS A 23 2.72 -22.37 -17.08
C HIS A 23 3.45 -21.05 -16.89
N PHE A 24 4.74 -21.13 -16.56
CA PHE A 24 5.62 -19.97 -16.50
C PHE A 24 6.22 -19.74 -17.89
N LEU A 25 5.76 -18.71 -18.59
CA LEU A 25 6.42 -18.23 -19.80
C LEU A 25 7.44 -17.19 -19.37
N SER A 26 8.71 -17.59 -19.34
CA SER A 26 9.82 -16.64 -19.31
C SER A 26 10.12 -16.28 -20.76
N THR A 27 9.81 -15.05 -21.17
CA THR A 27 10.48 -14.48 -22.34
C THR A 27 11.94 -14.27 -21.98
N GLU A 28 12.87 -14.81 -22.76
CA GLU A 28 14.28 -14.44 -22.65
C GLU A 28 14.40 -12.92 -22.72
N ASN A 29 15.23 -12.34 -21.86
CA ASN A 29 15.49 -10.91 -21.78
C ASN A 29 15.83 -10.37 -23.18
N ASP A 30 14.86 -9.75 -23.84
CA ASP A 30 15.17 -8.90 -24.98
C ASP A 30 15.80 -7.63 -24.38
N LEU A 31 17.12 -7.48 -24.57
CA LEU A 31 17.90 -6.33 -24.12
C LEU A 31 17.27 -4.99 -24.55
N LYS A 32 16.46 -5.00 -25.62
CA LYS A 32 15.68 -3.83 -26.07
C LYS A 32 14.53 -3.49 -25.13
N THR A 33 13.86 -4.48 -24.54
CA THR A 33 12.78 -4.25 -23.56
C THR A 33 13.35 -3.74 -22.24
N ASP A 34 14.47 -4.30 -21.78
CA ASP A 34 15.15 -3.84 -20.56
C ASP A 34 15.65 -2.39 -20.71
N SER A 35 16.27 -2.05 -21.85
CA SER A 35 16.71 -0.68 -22.13
C SER A 35 15.55 0.30 -22.34
N LEU A 36 14.41 -0.15 -22.90
CA LEU A 36 13.20 0.66 -22.99
C LEU A 36 12.58 0.91 -21.61
N LEU A 37 12.52 -0.12 -20.76
CA LEU A 37 12.01 0.00 -19.39
C LEU A 37 12.92 0.88 -18.54
N GLN A 38 14.24 0.74 -18.69
CA GLN A 38 15.22 1.62 -18.06
C GLN A 38 15.00 3.07 -18.50
N ARG A 39 14.92 3.33 -19.81
CA ARG A 39 14.63 4.69 -20.32
C ARG A 39 13.30 5.25 -19.86
N PHE A 40 12.27 4.39 -19.75
CA PHE A 40 10.97 4.79 -19.23
C PHE A 40 11.11 5.31 -17.80
N TRP A 41 11.79 4.56 -16.92
CA TRP A 41 12.05 4.99 -15.55
C TRP A 41 12.97 6.21 -15.48
N GLU A 42 14.00 6.31 -16.31
CA GLU A 42 14.86 7.50 -16.40
C GLU A 42 14.10 8.75 -16.88
N THR A 43 13.01 8.58 -17.62
CA THR A 43 12.18 9.68 -18.14
C THR A 43 11.11 10.12 -17.14
N GLU A 44 10.55 9.18 -16.36
CA GLU A 44 9.63 9.49 -15.26
C GLU A 44 10.34 9.91 -13.97
N GLU A 45 11.59 9.51 -13.76
CA GLU A 45 12.46 10.08 -12.74
C GLU A 45 12.72 11.55 -13.12
N LEU A 46 11.92 12.43 -12.52
CA LEU A 46 12.26 13.83 -12.37
C LEU A 46 13.71 13.86 -11.89
N SER A 47 14.61 14.45 -12.69
CA SER A 47 16.03 14.52 -12.37
C SER A 47 16.16 14.90 -10.90
N VAL A 48 16.64 13.97 -10.07
CA VAL A 48 16.85 14.17 -8.63
C VAL A 48 18.05 15.09 -8.46
N LYS A 49 17.98 16.28 -9.05
CA LYS A 49 18.73 17.43 -8.58
C LYS A 49 18.13 17.72 -7.25
N LYS A 50 18.77 17.19 -6.20
CA LYS A 50 18.60 17.51 -4.77
C LYS A 50 17.74 18.78 -4.66
N GLN A 51 16.43 18.60 -4.69
CA GLN A 51 15.54 19.75 -4.63
C GLN A 51 15.82 20.33 -3.25
N PHE A 52 15.82 21.66 -3.16
CA PHE A 52 15.81 22.29 -1.85
C PHE A 52 14.51 21.87 -1.18
N LEU A 53 14.55 20.74 -0.47
CA LEU A 53 13.41 20.23 0.28
C LEU A 53 13.00 21.34 1.23
N SER A 54 11.71 21.63 1.26
CA SER A 54 11.13 22.49 2.27
C SER A 54 11.34 21.88 3.65
N ASP A 55 11.24 22.71 4.69
CA ASP A 55 11.33 22.25 6.08
C ASP A 55 10.29 21.17 6.41
N GLU A 56 9.11 21.24 5.77
CA GLU A 56 8.04 20.25 5.91
C GLU A 56 8.41 18.89 5.28
N GLU A 57 9.05 18.91 4.11
CA GLU A 57 9.50 17.70 3.44
C GLU A 57 10.67 17.04 4.19
N LEU A 58 11.63 17.83 4.68
CA LEU A 58 12.72 17.34 5.52
C LEU A 58 12.18 16.69 6.81
N PHE A 59 11.21 17.35 7.47
CA PHE A 59 10.55 16.79 8.64
C PHE A 59 9.86 15.46 8.32
N CYS A 60 9.15 15.37 7.19
CA CYS A 60 8.47 14.13 6.79
C CYS A 60 9.47 12.99 6.55
N GLU A 61 10.60 13.27 5.88
CA GLU A 61 11.62 12.26 5.63
C GLU A 61 12.29 11.77 6.92
N ASP A 62 12.70 12.69 7.80
CA ASP A 62 13.28 12.34 9.09
C ASP A 62 12.27 11.56 9.97
N HIS A 63 10.99 11.94 9.93
CA HIS A 63 9.91 11.25 10.63
C HIS A 63 9.68 9.84 10.08
N PHE A 64 9.69 9.70 8.76
CA PHE A 64 9.56 8.40 8.10
C PHE A 64 10.71 7.49 8.53
N GLN A 65 11.95 7.93 8.34
CA GLN A 65 13.14 7.12 8.66
C GLN A 65 13.19 6.72 10.14
N SER A 66 12.79 7.60 11.04
CA SER A 66 12.82 7.33 12.49
C SER A 66 11.67 6.44 12.99
N THR A 67 10.54 6.38 12.27
CA THR A 67 9.35 5.64 12.72
C THR A 67 9.01 4.42 11.88
N PHE A 68 9.65 4.29 10.72
CA PHE A 68 9.53 3.16 9.82
C PHE A 68 10.08 1.88 10.45
N LYS A 69 9.28 0.83 10.45
CA LYS A 69 9.69 -0.52 10.83
C LYS A 69 8.82 -1.58 10.16
N TYR A 70 9.36 -2.79 10.07
CA TYR A 70 8.54 -3.97 9.77
C TYR A 70 8.02 -4.58 11.08
N ASN A 71 6.79 -5.10 11.05
CA ASN A 71 6.31 -5.98 12.12
C ASN A 71 6.68 -7.45 11.84
N ASP A 72 6.40 -8.34 12.79
CA ASP A 72 6.68 -9.78 12.67
C ASP A 72 5.91 -10.47 11.53
N GLN A 73 4.90 -9.79 10.96
CA GLN A 73 4.13 -10.25 9.80
C GLN A 73 4.65 -9.68 8.47
N GLY A 74 5.77 -8.96 8.47
CA GLY A 74 6.35 -8.35 7.27
C GLY A 74 5.58 -7.13 6.74
N ARG A 75 4.67 -6.54 7.52
CA ARG A 75 3.97 -5.29 7.16
C ARG A 75 4.82 -4.09 7.56
N PHE A 76 4.87 -3.08 6.70
CA PHE A 76 5.47 -1.80 7.05
C PHE A 76 4.56 -1.04 8.03
N ILE A 77 5.15 -0.49 9.07
CA ILE A 77 4.53 0.37 10.06
C ILE A 77 5.30 1.68 10.04
N VAL A 78 4.58 2.77 9.82
CA VAL A 78 5.10 4.14 9.90
C VAL A 78 4.15 4.96 10.75
N LYS A 79 4.68 5.89 11.54
CA LYS A 79 3.85 6.82 12.29
C LYS A 79 3.44 7.97 11.37
N LEU A 80 2.20 8.44 11.50
CA LEU A 80 1.75 9.60 10.75
C LEU A 80 2.47 10.87 11.28
N PRO A 81 3.18 11.61 10.42
CA PRO A 81 3.80 12.87 10.81
C PRO A 81 2.71 13.90 11.13
N ILE A 82 2.91 14.68 12.20
CA ILE A 82 2.10 15.86 12.49
C ILE A 82 3.05 17.06 12.44
N TYR A 83 2.95 17.82 11.35
CA TYR A 83 3.77 18.99 11.12
C TYR A 83 3.09 20.27 11.64
N GLY A 84 3.82 21.09 12.38
CA GLY A 84 3.33 22.36 12.94
C GLY A 84 2.57 22.25 14.26
N ASP A 85 1.86 23.33 14.62
CA ASP A 85 1.17 23.44 15.90
C ASP A 85 -0.14 22.64 15.94
N THR A 86 -0.13 21.60 16.76
CA THR A 86 -1.29 20.71 17.00
C THR A 86 -2.49 21.43 17.63
N SER A 87 -2.31 22.61 18.25
CA SER A 87 -3.41 23.40 18.81
C SER A 87 -4.42 23.85 17.74
N ARG A 88 -3.98 23.97 16.48
CA ARG A 88 -4.83 24.33 15.32
C ARG A 88 -5.89 23.29 15.00
N LEU A 89 -5.71 22.04 15.41
CA LEU A 89 -6.71 20.98 15.25
C LEU A 89 -7.94 21.25 16.12
N GLY A 90 -7.83 22.09 17.16
CA GLY A 90 -8.91 22.40 18.09
C GLY A 90 -9.27 21.21 19.01
N ASN A 91 -10.32 21.38 19.82
CA ASN A 91 -10.78 20.33 20.72
C ASN A 91 -11.67 19.31 19.99
N THR A 92 -11.06 18.39 19.25
CA THR A 92 -11.76 17.34 18.47
C THR A 92 -12.15 16.13 19.30
N LYS A 93 -11.64 15.99 20.54
CA LYS A 93 -11.83 14.81 21.38
C LYS A 93 -13.30 14.48 21.60
N GLY A 94 -14.12 15.49 21.88
CA GLY A 94 -15.55 15.30 22.09
C GLY A 94 -16.26 14.77 20.85
N ILE A 95 -15.94 15.33 19.68
CA ILE A 95 -16.49 14.89 18.39
C ILE A 95 -16.05 13.45 18.09
N ALA A 96 -14.76 13.16 18.22
CA ALA A 96 -14.21 11.82 17.99
C ALA A 96 -14.87 10.77 18.92
N THR A 97 -15.04 11.10 20.21
CA THR A 97 -15.69 10.21 21.18
C THR A 97 -17.16 9.97 20.82
N SER A 98 -17.90 11.02 20.46
CA SER A 98 -19.29 10.90 20.05
C SER A 98 -19.46 10.02 18.80
N ARG A 99 -18.57 10.20 17.80
CA ARG A 99 -18.56 9.37 16.60
C ARG A 99 -18.22 7.91 16.90
N LEU A 100 -17.25 7.66 17.78
CA LEU A 100 -16.89 6.32 18.22
C LEU A 100 -18.08 5.61 18.89
N LEU A 101 -18.71 6.25 19.89
CA LEU A 101 -19.86 5.70 20.61
C LEU A 101 -21.05 5.43 19.69
N ALA A 102 -21.30 6.32 18.71
CA ALA A 102 -22.35 6.10 17.71
C ALA A 102 -22.07 4.88 16.83
N MET A 103 -20.80 4.66 16.47
CA MET A 103 -20.36 3.47 15.72
C MET A 103 -20.52 2.20 16.55
N GLU A 104 -20.12 2.22 17.82
CA GLU A 104 -20.27 1.09 18.75
C GLU A 104 -21.74 0.69 18.93
N LYS A 105 -22.63 1.66 19.14
CA LYS A 105 -24.08 1.40 19.18
C LYS A 105 -24.61 0.78 17.89
N ARG A 106 -24.11 1.23 16.73
CA ARG A 106 -24.50 0.66 15.44
C ARG A 106 -24.02 -0.79 15.31
N PHE A 107 -22.86 -1.14 15.85
CA PHE A 107 -22.36 -2.52 15.89
C PHE A 107 -23.20 -3.45 16.78
N GLU A 108 -23.83 -2.92 17.83
CA GLU A 108 -24.74 -3.71 18.66
C GLU A 108 -26.00 -4.12 17.89
N VAL A 109 -26.52 -3.22 17.05
CA VAL A 109 -27.76 -3.42 16.28
C VAL A 109 -27.51 -4.19 14.97
N ASP A 110 -26.45 -3.85 14.24
CA ASP A 110 -26.14 -4.43 12.93
C ASP A 110 -24.82 -5.22 12.97
N LYS A 111 -24.96 -6.53 13.16
CA LYS A 111 -23.84 -7.48 13.21
C LYS A 111 -23.14 -7.70 11.87
N ASN A 112 -23.82 -7.44 10.75
CA ASN A 112 -23.18 -7.50 9.44
C ASN A 112 -22.27 -6.28 9.24
N PHE A 113 -22.76 -5.09 9.59
CA PHE A 113 -21.97 -3.86 9.56
C PHE A 113 -20.75 -3.94 10.49
N GLU A 114 -20.90 -4.49 11.70
CA GLU A 114 -19.78 -4.75 12.61
C GLU A 114 -18.70 -5.63 11.97
N ARG A 115 -19.11 -6.74 11.35
CA ARG A 115 -18.19 -7.68 10.72
C ARG A 115 -17.38 -7.02 9.61
N GLN A 116 -18.00 -6.19 8.77
CA GLN A 116 -17.31 -5.51 7.67
C GLN A 116 -16.26 -4.50 8.15
N TYR A 117 -16.49 -3.84 9.29
CA TYR A 117 -15.58 -2.81 9.82
C TYR A 117 -14.44 -3.36 10.70
N LYS A 118 -14.63 -4.55 11.32
CA LYS A 118 -13.63 -5.15 12.23
C LYS A 118 -12.71 -6.18 11.55
N ILE A 119 -12.87 -6.44 10.25
CA ILE A 119 -11.93 -7.28 9.48
C ILE A 119 -10.81 -6.40 8.94
N LEU A 120 -9.83 -6.09 9.78
CA LEU A 120 -8.49 -5.57 9.45
C LEU A 120 -7.50 -6.08 10.50
#